data_AF-A0A972LGB0-F1
#
_entry.id   AF-A0A972LGB0-F1
#
_cell.length_a   1.000
_cell.length_b   1.000
_cell.length_c   1.000
_cell.angle_alpha   90.00
_cell.angle_beta   90.00
_cell.angle_gamma   90.00
#
_symmetry.space_group_name_H-M   'P 1'
#
loop_
_entity.id
_entity.type
_entity.pdbx_description
1 polymer ?
#
loop_
_entity_poly.entity_id
_entity_poly.type
_entity_poly.pdbx_seq_one_letter_code
_entity_poly.pdbx_strand_id
1 'polypeptide(L)'
;MNREQKFYNALRDIFVGAMVEGEGGYINLMRIKSRYFEKGVFPCLQEDIDKAVEPFPEFKEELFDKLFTFFQRYFSESGAIYFRYTPIHQNVYEKVYTDDKDVILFWKTHMLYYVKTDRLFKNLEIDVDRYKFFFDVSTLEHKRANEKREIIYEFKEKRPDGVVVFNVFYSEKGRKTKIEEILKALKKSGVKLSEEVLERAFRVFEKQSEVDYFINKNAKEF
;
A
#
# COMPACT_ATOMS: atom_id res chain seq x y z
N MET A 1 26.03 -3.29 -1.46
CA MET A 1 25.11 -3.78 -2.51
C MET A 1 25.58 -3.28 -3.86
N ASN A 2 25.72 -4.20 -4.83
CA ASN A 2 26.01 -3.86 -6.23
C ASN A 2 24.82 -3.10 -6.88
N ARG A 3 25.06 -2.32 -7.93
CA ARG A 3 24.03 -1.55 -8.66
C ARG A 3 22.97 -2.42 -9.31
N GLU A 4 23.37 -3.57 -9.84
CA GLU A 4 22.48 -4.63 -10.30
C GLU A 4 21.48 -5.05 -9.21
N GLN A 5 21.97 -5.34 -7.99
CA GLN A 5 21.12 -5.69 -6.86
C GLN A 5 20.19 -4.54 -6.45
N LYS A 6 20.66 -3.29 -6.48
CA LYS A 6 19.82 -2.12 -6.19
C LYS A 6 18.69 -1.97 -7.22
N PHE A 7 18.99 -2.18 -8.50
CA PHE A 7 18.01 -2.12 -9.58
C PHE A 7 16.94 -3.21 -9.44
N TYR A 8 17.35 -4.47 -9.26
CA TYR A 8 16.38 -5.56 -9.10
C TYR A 8 15.56 -5.47 -7.82
N ASN A 9 16.14 -5.01 -6.71
CA ASN A 9 15.38 -4.77 -5.49
C ASN A 9 14.36 -3.65 -5.69
N ALA A 10 14.74 -2.54 -6.34
CA ALA A 10 13.79 -1.48 -6.65
C ALA A 10 12.61 -1.99 -7.49
N LEU A 11 12.85 -2.84 -8.50
CA LEU A 11 11.77 -3.46 -9.27
C LEU A 11 10.88 -4.38 -8.42
N ARG A 12 11.48 -5.20 -7.54
CA ARG A 12 10.70 -6.07 -6.63
C ARG A 12 9.85 -5.26 -5.67
N ASP A 13 10.39 -4.19 -5.09
CA ASP A 13 9.67 -3.31 -4.18
C ASP A 13 8.44 -2.66 -4.87
N ILE A 14 8.54 -2.41 -6.17
CA ILE A 14 7.48 -1.80 -6.97
C ILE A 14 6.39 -2.80 -7.37
N PHE A 15 6.79 -3.95 -7.90
CA PHE A 15 5.87 -4.89 -8.53
C PHE A 15 5.33 -5.94 -7.56
N VAL A 16 6.12 -6.31 -6.55
CA VAL A 16 5.75 -7.23 -5.47
C VAL A 16 5.37 -6.45 -4.22
N GLY A 17 6.24 -5.53 -3.78
CA GLY A 17 6.03 -4.74 -2.57
C GLY A 17 5.94 -5.58 -1.30
N ALA A 18 5.29 -5.04 -0.26
CA ALA A 18 5.06 -5.77 0.98
C ALA A 18 4.00 -6.87 0.80
N MET A 19 4.32 -8.09 1.25
CA MET A 19 3.37 -9.21 1.26
C MET A 19 2.13 -8.84 2.07
N VAL A 20 0.97 -8.84 1.40
CA VAL A 20 -0.32 -8.55 2.03
C VAL A 20 -0.94 -9.87 2.51
N GLU A 21 -1.04 -10.02 3.83
CA GLU A 21 -1.68 -11.18 4.48
C GLU A 21 -3.20 -11.02 4.53
N GLY A 22 -3.94 -12.14 4.42
CA GLY A 22 -5.41 -12.18 4.47
C GLY A 22 -6.10 -12.83 3.26
N GLU A 23 -7.43 -12.72 3.23
CA GLU A 23 -8.30 -13.25 2.16
C GLU A 23 -9.23 -12.18 1.58
N GLY A 24 -9.14 -11.92 0.27
CA GLY A 24 -9.96 -10.92 -0.41
C GLY A 24 -9.59 -10.70 -1.89
N GLY A 25 -10.46 -10.04 -2.66
CA GLY A 25 -10.25 -9.79 -4.09
C GLY A 25 -8.99 -8.97 -4.40
N TYR A 26 -8.72 -7.92 -3.60
CA TYR A 26 -7.49 -7.11 -3.73
C TYR A 26 -6.23 -7.91 -3.38
N ILE A 27 -6.27 -8.69 -2.29
CA ILE A 27 -5.14 -9.55 -1.92
C ILE A 27 -4.87 -10.56 -3.04
N ASN A 28 -5.91 -11.16 -3.61
CA ASN A 28 -5.77 -12.06 -4.75
C ASN A 28 -5.18 -11.35 -5.97
N LEU A 29 -5.62 -10.12 -6.27
CA LEU A 29 -5.05 -9.31 -7.34
C LEU A 29 -3.57 -9.02 -7.10
N MET A 30 -3.18 -8.62 -5.89
CA MET A 30 -1.79 -8.36 -5.53
C MET A 30 -0.92 -9.62 -5.60
N ARG A 31 -1.46 -10.79 -5.19
CA ARG A 31 -0.81 -12.10 -5.36
C ARG A 31 -0.63 -12.45 -6.83
N ILE A 32 -1.64 -12.22 -7.67
CA ILE A 32 -1.56 -12.46 -9.12
C ILE A 32 -0.53 -11.54 -9.76
N LYS A 33 -0.56 -10.23 -9.45
CA LYS A 33 0.40 -9.23 -9.94
C LYS A 33 1.83 -9.63 -9.56
N SER A 34 2.07 -9.95 -8.29
CA SER A 34 3.38 -10.38 -7.80
C SER A 34 3.85 -11.62 -8.52
N ARG A 35 3.00 -12.65 -8.61
CA ARG A 35 3.31 -13.90 -9.32
C ARG A 35 3.59 -13.68 -10.81
N TYR A 36 2.83 -12.81 -11.47
CA TYR A 36 3.03 -12.48 -12.88
C TYR A 36 4.38 -11.82 -13.12
N PHE A 37 4.76 -10.87 -12.25
CA PHE A 37 6.07 -10.25 -12.31
C PHE A 37 7.18 -11.26 -12.02
N GLU A 38 7.11 -11.99 -10.90
CA GLU A 38 8.18 -12.92 -10.46
C GLU A 38 8.40 -14.10 -11.42
N LYS A 39 7.33 -14.65 -11.99
CA LYS A 39 7.41 -15.85 -12.84
C LYS A 39 7.41 -15.56 -14.33
N GLY A 40 6.91 -14.40 -14.74
CA GLY A 40 6.78 -14.03 -16.14
C GLY A 40 7.78 -12.95 -16.52
N VAL A 41 7.54 -11.73 -16.04
CA VAL A 41 8.29 -10.54 -16.49
C VAL A 41 9.75 -10.56 -16.05
N PHE A 42 10.01 -10.89 -14.78
CA PHE A 42 11.33 -10.80 -14.18
C PHE A 42 12.35 -11.76 -14.83
N PRO A 43 12.03 -13.05 -15.06
CA PRO A 43 12.94 -13.96 -15.78
C PRO A 43 13.23 -13.50 -17.21
N CYS A 44 12.20 -13.09 -17.96
CA CYS A 44 12.39 -12.59 -19.34
C CYS A 44 13.28 -11.34 -19.37
N LEU A 45 13.08 -10.40 -18.44
CA LEU A 45 13.92 -9.21 -18.32
C LEU A 45 15.39 -9.55 -18.04
N GLN A 46 15.64 -10.53 -17.16
CA GLN A 46 17.01 -10.97 -16.88
C GLN A 46 17.64 -11.59 -18.13
N GLU A 47 16.91 -12.44 -18.84
CA GLU A 47 17.37 -13.07 -20.08
C GLU A 47 17.66 -12.04 -21.18
N ASP A 48 16.80 -11.03 -21.34
CA ASP A 48 16.99 -9.94 -22.30
C ASP A 48 18.23 -9.10 -21.99
N ILE A 49 18.47 -8.81 -20.70
CA ILE A 49 19.67 -8.10 -20.26
C ILE A 49 20.93 -8.93 -20.53
N ASP A 50 20.92 -10.22 -20.19
CA ASP A 50 22.08 -11.09 -20.38
C ASP A 50 22.42 -11.25 -21.87
N LYS A 51 21.41 -11.40 -22.75
CA LYS A 51 21.61 -11.42 -24.21
C LYS A 51 22.13 -10.09 -24.75
N ALA A 52 21.62 -8.96 -24.27
CA ALA A 52 22.04 -7.64 -24.74
C ALA A 52 23.50 -7.33 -24.38
N VAL A 53 24.00 -7.91 -23.29
CA VAL A 53 25.34 -7.68 -22.75
C VAL A 53 26.36 -8.73 -23.22
N GLU A 54 25.90 -9.87 -23.76
CA GLU A 54 26.76 -10.93 -24.30
C GLU A 54 27.89 -10.43 -25.24
N PRO A 55 27.64 -9.47 -26.17
CA PRO A 55 28.70 -8.95 -27.03
C PRO A 55 29.70 -8.04 -26.30
N PHE A 56 29.32 -7.45 -25.15
CA PHE A 56 30.12 -6.48 -24.40
C PHE A 56 30.00 -6.71 -22.87
N PRO A 57 30.63 -7.75 -22.30
CA PRO A 57 30.47 -8.12 -20.89
C PRO A 57 30.87 -7.00 -19.91
N GLU A 58 31.87 -6.20 -20.25
CA GLU A 58 32.33 -5.07 -19.44
C GLU A 58 31.29 -3.96 -19.32
N PHE A 59 30.33 -3.88 -20.26
CA PHE A 59 29.25 -2.89 -20.24
C PHE A 59 28.15 -3.24 -19.22
N LYS A 60 28.14 -4.46 -18.65
CA LYS A 60 27.09 -4.90 -17.72
C LYS A 60 26.87 -3.93 -16.57
N GLU A 61 27.97 -3.49 -15.94
CA GLU A 61 27.90 -2.57 -14.81
C GLU A 61 27.39 -1.19 -15.23
N GLU A 62 27.88 -0.65 -16.36
CA GLU A 62 27.44 0.65 -16.88
C GLU A 62 25.96 0.62 -17.29
N LEU A 63 25.49 -0.48 -17.86
CA LEU A 63 24.08 -0.69 -18.19
C LEU A 63 23.22 -0.57 -16.93
N PHE A 64 23.57 -1.26 -15.84
CA PHE A 64 22.81 -1.16 -14.60
C PHE A 64 22.87 0.23 -13.98
N ASP A 65 23.99 0.96 -14.13
CA ASP A 65 24.06 2.36 -13.72
C ASP A 65 23.12 3.25 -14.53
N LYS A 66 23.03 3.06 -15.85
CA LYS A 66 22.08 3.80 -16.69
C LYS A 66 20.63 3.43 -16.39
N LEU A 67 20.33 2.14 -16.25
CA LEU A 67 19.00 1.65 -15.90
C LEU A 67 18.56 2.22 -14.54
N PHE A 68 19.39 2.06 -13.51
CA PHE A 68 19.10 2.64 -12.20
C PHE A 68 18.91 4.16 -12.29
N THR A 69 19.78 4.85 -13.02
CA THR A 69 19.73 6.31 -13.16
C THR A 69 18.48 6.81 -13.86
N PHE A 70 18.04 6.07 -14.88
CA PHE A 70 16.80 6.33 -15.60
C PHE A 70 15.62 6.08 -14.65
N PHE A 71 15.50 4.87 -14.12
CA PHE A 71 14.33 4.41 -13.40
C PHE A 71 14.12 5.04 -12.02
N GLN A 72 15.18 5.41 -11.30
CA GLN A 72 15.06 6.10 -10.00
C GLN A 72 14.24 7.40 -10.10
N ARG A 73 14.14 8.01 -11.29
CA ARG A 73 13.36 9.24 -11.51
C ARG A 73 11.85 8.98 -11.61
N TYR A 74 11.47 7.76 -11.97
CA TYR A 74 10.10 7.32 -12.20
C TYR A 74 9.53 6.50 -11.04
N PHE A 75 10.40 6.01 -10.14
CA PHE A 75 10.00 5.20 -9.01
C PHE A 75 9.52 6.07 -7.85
N SER A 76 8.27 5.91 -7.44
CA SER A 76 7.74 6.49 -6.20
C SER A 76 7.81 5.48 -5.05
N GLU A 77 7.76 5.95 -3.80
CA GLU A 77 7.71 5.09 -2.59
C GLU A 77 6.55 4.09 -2.58
N SER A 78 5.50 4.33 -3.38
CA SER A 78 4.34 3.45 -3.54
C SER A 78 4.41 2.54 -4.78
N GLY A 79 5.50 2.60 -5.54
CA GLY A 79 5.68 1.81 -6.76
C GLY A 79 4.81 2.22 -7.95
N ALA A 80 4.19 3.40 -7.92
CA ALA A 80 3.62 3.99 -9.12
C ALA A 80 4.74 4.58 -9.98
N ILE A 81 4.66 4.38 -11.31
CA ILE A 81 5.48 5.11 -12.29
C ILE A 81 5.02 6.57 -12.25
N TYR A 82 5.74 7.39 -11.50
CA TYR A 82 5.43 8.79 -11.28
C TYR A 82 6.69 9.61 -11.52
N PHE A 83 6.60 10.66 -12.33
CA PHE A 83 7.68 11.62 -12.54
C PHE A 83 7.87 12.46 -11.28
N ARG A 84 8.63 11.96 -10.30
CA ARG A 84 8.85 12.67 -9.02
C ARG A 84 10.09 13.56 -9.08
N TYR A 85 11.14 13.14 -9.80
CA TYR A 85 12.42 13.85 -9.91
C TYR A 85 12.74 14.23 -11.35
N THR A 86 11.93 15.11 -11.93
CA THR A 86 12.26 15.74 -13.20
C THR A 86 12.77 17.16 -12.91
N PRO A 87 14.07 17.44 -13.06
CA PRO A 87 14.59 18.79 -12.95
C PRO A 87 13.87 19.72 -13.94
N ILE A 88 13.55 20.95 -13.52
CA ILE A 88 12.79 21.94 -14.31
C ILE A 88 13.39 22.16 -15.72
N HIS A 89 14.71 22.03 -15.87
CA HIS A 89 15.42 22.22 -17.14
C HIS A 89 15.25 21.07 -18.16
N GLN A 90 14.71 19.91 -17.77
CA GLN A 90 14.56 18.78 -18.69
C GLN A 90 13.28 18.81 -19.53
N ASN A 91 12.39 19.81 -19.35
CA ASN A 91 11.21 20.07 -20.20
C ASN A 91 10.39 18.80 -20.56
N VAL A 92 10.31 17.82 -19.66
CA VAL A 92 9.52 16.59 -19.90
C VAL A 92 8.01 16.88 -19.84
N TYR A 93 7.64 18.03 -19.27
CA TYR A 93 6.29 18.57 -19.36
C TYR A 93 6.22 19.56 -20.52
N GLU A 94 5.35 19.27 -21.47
CA GLU A 94 4.90 20.26 -22.44
C GLU A 94 4.25 21.40 -21.66
N LYS A 95 4.78 22.63 -21.80
CA LYS A 95 4.18 23.81 -21.17
C LYS A 95 2.81 24.01 -21.80
N VAL A 96 1.76 23.82 -20.99
CA VAL A 96 0.40 24.11 -21.40
C VAL A 96 0.24 25.64 -21.44
N TYR A 97 0.15 26.20 -22.64
CA TYR A 97 0.06 27.65 -22.89
C TYR A 97 -1.39 28.12 -23.13
N THR A 98 -2.40 27.46 -22.57
CA THR A 98 -3.81 27.87 -22.76
C THR A 98 -4.63 27.61 -21.50
N ASP A 99 -5.22 28.67 -20.94
CA ASP A 99 -6.08 28.70 -19.74
C ASP A 99 -7.43 27.98 -19.92
N ASP A 100 -7.75 27.58 -21.14
CA ASP A 100 -9.06 27.06 -21.56
C ASP A 100 -9.15 25.51 -21.50
N LYS A 101 -8.16 24.84 -20.89
CA LYS A 101 -8.17 23.39 -20.62
C LYS A 101 -7.95 23.09 -19.14
N ASP A 102 -8.92 23.46 -18.31
CA ASP A 102 -9.05 23.08 -16.89
C ASP A 102 -9.20 21.55 -16.64
N VAL A 103 -9.00 20.72 -17.67
CA VAL A 103 -9.37 19.28 -17.71
C VAL A 103 -8.17 18.36 -18.02
N ILE A 104 -6.93 18.81 -17.80
CA ILE A 104 -5.73 18.02 -18.12
C ILE A 104 -5.48 16.85 -17.15
N LEU A 105 -6.19 16.81 -16.01
CA LEU A 105 -6.23 15.62 -15.14
C LEU A 105 -6.84 14.37 -15.82
N PHE A 106 -7.58 14.52 -16.93
CA PHE A 106 -8.29 13.41 -17.58
C PHE A 106 -7.44 12.53 -18.50
N TRP A 107 -6.29 12.97 -19.03
CA TRP A 107 -5.57 12.16 -20.03
C TRP A 107 -4.89 10.92 -19.40
N LYS A 108 -4.33 11.06 -18.19
CA LYS A 108 -3.69 9.94 -17.48
C LYS A 108 -4.67 8.85 -17.03
N THR A 109 -5.92 9.22 -16.78
CA THR A 109 -7.00 8.30 -16.38
C THR A 109 -7.97 8.00 -17.51
N HIS A 110 -7.74 8.51 -18.73
CA HIS A 110 -8.68 8.32 -19.85
C HIS A 110 -8.86 6.84 -20.19
N MET A 111 -7.79 6.04 -20.02
CA MET A 111 -7.79 4.58 -20.20
C MET A 111 -8.17 3.81 -18.95
N LEU A 112 -8.60 4.47 -17.87
CA LEU A 112 -8.93 3.83 -16.61
C LEU A 112 -10.42 4.07 -16.28
N TYR A 113 -11.14 3.01 -15.91
CA TYR A 113 -12.42 3.10 -15.21
C TYR A 113 -12.14 3.15 -13.72
N TYR A 114 -12.53 4.25 -13.07
CA TYR A 114 -12.61 4.27 -11.61
C TYR A 114 -13.70 3.30 -11.15
N VAL A 115 -13.37 2.47 -10.15
CA VAL A 115 -14.25 1.43 -9.63
C VAL A 115 -14.81 1.83 -8.27
N LYS A 116 -13.91 2.11 -7.32
CA LYS A 116 -14.24 2.47 -5.93
C LYS A 116 -13.01 2.95 -5.18
N THR A 117 -13.21 3.57 -4.03
CA THR A 117 -12.19 3.76 -2.99
C THR A 117 -12.48 2.77 -1.86
N ASP A 118 -11.44 2.11 -1.32
CA ASP A 118 -11.60 1.23 -0.16
C ASP A 118 -10.50 1.47 0.88
N ARG A 119 -10.83 1.22 2.15
CA ARG A 119 -9.88 1.29 3.26
C ARG A 119 -9.30 -0.08 3.53
N LEU A 120 -7.99 -0.22 3.35
CA LEU A 120 -7.27 -1.45 3.65
C LEU A 120 -6.58 -1.30 5.00
N PHE A 121 -7.26 -1.77 6.04
CA PHE A 121 -6.67 -1.80 7.38
C PHE A 121 -5.55 -2.83 7.43
N LYS A 122 -4.39 -2.42 7.95
CA LYS A 122 -3.25 -3.28 8.28
C LYS A 122 -3.07 -3.32 9.79
N ASN A 123 -2.36 -4.34 10.26
CA ASN A 123 -1.91 -4.42 11.64
C ASN A 123 -1.09 -3.16 11.94
N LEU A 124 -1.40 -2.50 13.05
CA LEU A 124 -0.77 -1.22 13.39
C LEU A 124 -0.56 -1.12 14.89
N GLU A 125 0.67 -0.79 15.27
CA GLU A 125 1.01 -0.33 16.61
C GLU A 125 1.01 1.20 16.62
N ILE A 126 0.35 1.80 17.61
CA ILE A 126 0.32 3.25 17.80
C ILE A 126 0.57 3.62 19.26
N ASP A 127 1.20 4.79 19.45
CA ASP A 127 1.40 5.42 20.75
C ASP A 127 0.43 6.59 20.92
N VAL A 128 -0.43 6.54 21.94
CA VAL A 128 -1.35 7.64 22.28
C VAL A 128 -1.32 7.89 23.78
N ASP A 129 -1.02 9.13 24.18
CA ASP A 129 -1.04 9.60 25.57
C ASP A 129 -0.31 8.65 26.55
N ARG A 130 0.88 8.16 26.13
CA ARG A 130 1.78 7.24 26.85
C ARG A 130 1.30 5.79 26.96
N TYR A 131 0.24 5.43 26.23
CA TYR A 131 -0.20 4.05 26.07
C TYR A 131 0.14 3.54 24.68
N LYS A 132 0.58 2.28 24.63
CA LYS A 132 0.78 1.54 23.39
C LYS A 132 -0.43 0.71 23.07
N PHE A 133 -0.90 0.84 21.84
CA PHE A 133 -2.02 0.08 21.31
C PHE A 133 -1.58 -0.71 20.10
N PHE A 134 -1.96 -1.98 20.04
CA PHE A 134 -1.79 -2.81 18.85
C PHE A 134 -3.16 -3.21 18.32
N PHE A 135 -3.43 -2.87 17.07
CA PHE A 135 -4.65 -3.22 16.38
C PHE A 135 -4.40 -4.41 15.47
N ASP A 136 -5.00 -5.54 15.84
CA ASP A 136 -4.92 -6.81 15.14
C ASP A 136 -6.09 -6.93 14.16
N VAL A 137 -5.79 -6.90 12.87
CA VAL A 137 -6.75 -7.05 11.76
C VAL A 137 -6.69 -8.46 11.15
N SER A 138 -5.97 -9.41 11.75
CA SER A 138 -5.80 -10.76 11.18
C SER A 138 -7.13 -11.50 10.95
N THR A 139 -8.15 -11.20 11.77
CA THR A 139 -9.50 -11.76 11.67
C THR A 139 -10.45 -10.95 10.78
N LEU A 140 -9.96 -9.86 10.17
CA LEU A 140 -10.77 -8.95 9.37
C LEU A 140 -10.89 -9.48 7.93
N GLU A 141 -11.95 -10.25 7.65
CA GLU A 141 -12.23 -10.66 6.26
C GLU A 141 -12.57 -9.44 5.39
N HIS A 142 -11.92 -9.33 4.23
CA HIS A 142 -12.16 -8.21 3.33
C HIS A 142 -13.61 -8.19 2.82
N LYS A 143 -14.14 -6.97 2.64
CA LYS A 143 -15.47 -6.75 2.09
C LYS A 143 -15.64 -7.48 0.76
N ARG A 144 -16.60 -8.42 0.70
CA ARG A 144 -16.97 -9.13 -0.54
C ARG A 144 -17.73 -8.24 -1.53
N ALA A 145 -18.38 -7.17 -1.07
CA ALA A 145 -19.21 -6.26 -1.85
C ALA A 145 -18.96 -4.78 -1.47
N ASN A 146 -19.52 -3.84 -2.25
CA ASN A 146 -19.52 -2.40 -1.99
C ASN A 146 -20.41 -2.02 -0.78
N GLU A 147 -20.19 -2.66 0.36
CA GLU A 147 -20.90 -2.35 1.60
C GLU A 147 -20.07 -1.39 2.45
N LYS A 148 -20.69 -0.28 2.85
CA LYS A 148 -20.13 0.62 3.86
C LYS A 148 -20.25 -0.06 5.23
N ARG A 149 -19.29 -0.94 5.55
CA ARG A 149 -19.18 -1.56 6.89
C ARG A 149 -18.31 -0.68 7.78
N GLU A 150 -18.87 -0.27 8.91
CA GLU A 150 -18.12 0.33 10.02
C GLU A 150 -17.21 -0.74 10.65
N ILE A 151 -16.08 -0.33 11.24
CA ILE A 151 -15.24 -1.24 12.02
C ILE A 151 -15.61 -1.14 13.50
N ILE A 152 -15.44 -2.26 14.21
CA ILE A 152 -15.64 -2.36 15.64
C ILE A 152 -14.38 -2.91 16.29
N TYR A 153 -14.21 -2.57 17.57
CA TYR A 153 -13.03 -2.93 18.34
C TYR A 153 -13.42 -3.82 19.51
N GLU A 154 -12.60 -4.84 19.78
CA GLU A 154 -12.73 -5.69 20.96
C GLU A 154 -11.40 -5.83 21.66
N PHE A 155 -11.41 -5.61 22.97
CA PHE A 155 -10.23 -5.83 23.78
C PHE A 155 -9.87 -7.32 23.78
N LYS A 156 -8.68 -7.65 23.31
CA LYS A 156 -8.16 -9.02 23.27
C LYS A 156 -7.41 -9.32 24.55
N GLU A 157 -6.35 -8.59 24.80
CA GLU A 157 -5.46 -8.80 25.94
C GLU A 157 -4.53 -7.60 26.17
N LYS A 158 -3.86 -7.61 27.32
CA LYS A 158 -2.69 -6.77 27.59
C LYS A 158 -1.46 -7.66 27.50
N ARG A 159 -0.53 -7.34 26.60
CA ARG A 159 0.73 -8.06 26.47
C ARG A 159 1.66 -7.79 27.67
N PRO A 160 2.64 -8.68 27.94
CA PRO A 160 3.59 -8.51 29.05
C PRO A 160 4.43 -7.22 28.97
N ASP A 161 4.66 -6.71 27.76
CA ASP A 161 5.36 -5.47 27.46
C ASP A 161 4.53 -4.20 27.74
N GLY A 162 3.26 -4.35 28.15
CA GLY A 162 2.35 -3.26 28.46
C GLY A 162 1.47 -2.80 27.29
N VAL A 163 1.60 -3.41 26.11
CA VAL A 163 0.81 -3.07 24.92
C VAL A 163 -0.63 -3.59 25.07
N VAL A 164 -1.61 -2.72 24.80
CA VAL A 164 -3.04 -3.05 24.80
C VAL A 164 -3.42 -3.53 23.40
N VAL A 165 -3.88 -4.78 23.29
CA VAL A 165 -4.22 -5.41 22.00
C VAL A 165 -5.72 -5.36 21.77
N PHE A 166 -6.11 -4.85 20.60
CA PHE A 166 -7.48 -4.86 20.11
C PHE A 166 -7.61 -5.76 18.87
N ASN A 167 -8.62 -6.63 18.86
CA ASN A 167 -9.08 -7.22 17.61
C ASN A 167 -9.97 -6.20 16.88
N VAL A 168 -9.78 -6.08 15.58
CA VAL A 168 -10.58 -5.23 14.71
C VAL A 168 -11.48 -6.11 13.84
N PHE A 169 -12.77 -5.80 13.83
CA PHE A 169 -13.77 -6.51 13.04
C PHE A 169 -14.59 -5.54 12.19
N TYR A 170 -15.22 -6.03 11.13
CA TYR A 170 -16.32 -5.31 10.52
C TYR A 170 -17.60 -5.49 11.35
N SER A 171 -18.37 -4.41 11.49
CA SER A 171 -19.70 -4.47 12.08
C SER A 171 -20.60 -5.38 11.23
N GLU A 172 -21.19 -6.38 11.87
CA GLU A 172 -22.22 -7.22 11.29
C GLU A 172 -23.52 -7.07 12.10
N LYS A 173 -24.66 -7.05 11.40
CA LYS A 173 -26.00 -7.00 12.02
C LYS A 173 -26.18 -5.86 13.04
N GLY A 174 -25.53 -4.71 12.81
CA GLY A 174 -25.63 -3.52 13.68
C GLY A 174 -24.81 -3.60 14.97
N ARG A 175 -23.86 -4.54 15.07
CA ARG A 175 -22.93 -4.61 16.21
C ARG A 175 -22.10 -3.33 16.29
N LYS A 176 -22.01 -2.74 17.48
CA LYS A 176 -21.20 -1.54 17.74
C LYS A 176 -20.13 -1.83 18.79
N THR A 177 -19.06 -1.06 18.75
CA THR A 177 -18.03 -1.07 19.79
C THR A 177 -18.66 -0.69 21.13
N LYS A 178 -18.53 -1.56 22.12
CA LYS A 178 -19.03 -1.33 23.47
C LYS A 178 -17.93 -0.76 24.35
N ILE A 179 -17.75 0.56 24.26
CA ILE A 179 -16.67 1.29 24.95
C ILE A 179 -16.67 1.01 26.46
N GLU A 180 -17.84 1.01 27.10
CA GLU A 180 -17.95 0.73 28.54
C GLU A 180 -17.45 -0.67 28.93
N GLU A 181 -17.74 -1.69 28.12
CA GLU A 181 -17.28 -3.07 28.36
C GLU A 181 -15.76 -3.16 28.21
N ILE A 182 -15.20 -2.48 27.20
CA ILE A 182 -13.75 -2.37 26.99
C ILE A 182 -13.07 -1.70 28.19
N LEU A 183 -13.58 -0.56 28.66
CA LEU A 183 -13.02 0.15 29.81
C LEU A 183 -13.08 -0.70 31.09
N LYS A 184 -14.15 -1.49 31.29
CA LYS A 184 -14.26 -2.44 32.40
C LYS A 184 -13.22 -3.56 32.28
N ALA A 185 -13.01 -4.11 31.09
CA ALA A 185 -12.02 -5.16 30.85
C ALA A 185 -10.59 -4.64 31.07
N LEU A 186 -10.27 -3.46 30.54
CA LEU A 186 -8.97 -2.81 30.73
C LEU A 186 -8.66 -2.57 32.20
N LYS A 187 -9.64 -2.11 33.00
CA LYS A 187 -9.49 -1.93 34.44
C LYS A 187 -9.16 -3.26 35.15
N LYS A 188 -9.83 -4.36 34.77
CA LYS A 188 -9.51 -5.70 35.30
C LYS A 188 -8.09 -6.14 34.96
N SER A 189 -7.60 -5.76 33.78
CA SER A 189 -6.22 -6.01 33.32
C SER A 189 -5.19 -5.02 33.88
N GLY A 190 -5.57 -4.17 34.84
CA GLY A 190 -4.67 -3.21 35.48
C GLY A 190 -4.32 -1.99 34.62
N VAL A 191 -5.11 -1.70 33.59
CA VAL A 191 -4.95 -0.51 32.73
C VAL A 191 -6.07 0.47 33.05
N LYS A 192 -5.72 1.63 33.62
CA LYS A 192 -6.65 2.73 33.82
C LYS A 192 -6.56 3.65 32.60
N LEU A 193 -7.58 3.62 31.75
CA LEU A 193 -7.68 4.45 30.56
C LEU A 193 -8.94 5.32 30.64
N SER A 194 -8.89 6.53 30.08
CA SER A 194 -10.09 7.34 29.86
C SER A 194 -10.74 6.98 28.53
N GLU A 195 -12.05 7.20 28.42
CA GLU A 195 -12.79 7.05 27.17
C GLU A 195 -12.19 7.90 26.04
N GLU A 196 -11.80 9.14 26.35
CA GLU A 196 -11.19 10.06 25.38
C GLU A 196 -9.90 9.52 24.74
N VAL A 197 -9.02 8.89 25.54
CA VAL A 197 -7.76 8.31 25.04
C VAL A 197 -8.06 7.11 24.15
N LEU A 198 -9.05 6.30 24.53
CA LEU A 198 -9.46 5.14 23.75
C LEU A 198 -10.05 5.56 22.39
N GLU A 199 -10.97 6.52 22.38
CA GLU A 199 -11.53 7.05 21.14
C GLU A 199 -10.47 7.69 20.26
N ARG A 200 -9.50 8.39 20.84
CA ARG A 200 -8.39 8.99 20.11
C ARG A 200 -7.54 7.90 19.45
N ALA A 201 -7.26 6.80 20.15
CA ALA A 201 -6.55 5.65 19.59
C ALA A 201 -7.29 5.06 18.39
N PHE A 202 -8.61 4.84 18.50
CA PHE A 202 -9.43 4.36 17.38
C PHE A 202 -9.41 5.31 16.18
N ARG A 203 -9.56 6.63 16.41
CA ARG A 203 -9.49 7.64 15.34
C ARG A 203 -8.12 7.68 14.66
N VAL A 204 -7.03 7.48 15.40
CA VAL A 204 -5.68 7.41 14.81
C VAL A 204 -5.54 6.17 13.93
N PHE A 205 -6.01 5.00 14.41
CA PHE A 205 -6.02 3.78 13.62
C PHE A 205 -6.87 3.90 12.34
N GLU A 206 -7.99 4.61 12.39
CA GLU A 206 -8.89 4.81 11.24
C GLU A 206 -8.32 5.70 10.13
N LYS A 207 -7.25 6.46 10.40
CA LYS A 207 -6.56 7.32 9.42
C LYS A 207 -5.65 6.55 8.45
N GLN A 208 -5.65 5.22 8.49
CA GLN A 208 -4.93 4.42 7.51
C GLN A 208 -5.35 4.74 6.08
N SER A 209 -4.41 4.55 5.14
CA SER A 209 -4.55 4.98 3.74
C SER A 209 -5.77 4.37 3.05
N GLU A 210 -6.51 5.23 2.37
CA GLU A 210 -7.51 4.85 1.37
C GLU A 210 -6.81 4.50 0.05
N VAL A 211 -7.33 3.48 -0.64
CA VAL A 211 -6.83 3.05 -1.95
C VAL A 211 -7.94 3.19 -2.97
N ASP A 212 -7.65 3.95 -4.03
CA ASP A 212 -8.51 4.08 -5.20
C ASP A 212 -8.27 2.93 -6.17
N TYR A 213 -9.36 2.35 -6.67
CA TYR A 213 -9.36 1.22 -7.58
C TYR A 213 -9.69 1.68 -8.99
N PHE A 214 -8.85 1.28 -9.93
CA PHE A 214 -9.01 1.55 -11.34
C PHE A 214 -8.86 0.26 -12.15
N ILE A 215 -9.65 0.10 -13.22
CA ILE A 215 -9.53 -0.98 -14.20
C ILE A 215 -9.16 -0.35 -15.54
N ASN A 216 -8.18 -0.91 -16.24
CA ASN A 216 -7.84 -0.46 -17.59
C ASN A 216 -8.97 -0.81 -18.58
N LYS A 217 -9.42 0.18 -19.35
CA LYS A 217 -10.46 0.05 -20.39
C LYS A 217 -10.04 -0.90 -21.51
N ASN A 218 -8.76 -0.92 -21.85
CA ASN A 218 -8.19 -1.79 -22.86
C ASN A 218 -6.85 -2.35 -22.39
N ALA A 219 -6.90 -3.46 -21.66
CA ALA A 219 -5.69 -4.13 -21.15
C ALA A 219 -4.80 -4.75 -22.25
N LYS A 220 -5.27 -4.85 -23.51
CA LYS A 220 -4.50 -5.44 -24.62
C LYS A 220 -3.61 -4.42 -25.35
N GLU A 221 -3.94 -3.14 -25.26
CA GLU A 221 -3.19 -2.05 -25.91
C GLU A 221 -2.14 -1.40 -24.99
N PHE A 222 -2.02 -1.90 -23.75
CA PHE A 222 -1.04 -1.47 -22.76
C PHE A 222 0.18 -2.38 -22.79
#